data_AF-A0A1M6V4R0-F1
#
_entry.id   AF-A0A1M6V4R0-F1
#
_cell.length_a   1.000
_cell.length_b   1.000
_cell.length_c   1.000
_cell.angle_alpha   90.00
_cell.angle_beta   90.00
_cell.angle_gamma   90.00
#
_symmetry.space_group_name_H-M   'P 1'
#
loop_
_entity.id
_entity.type
_entity.pdbx_description
1 polymer ?
#
loop_
_entity_poly.entity_id
_entity_poly.type
_entity_poly.pdbx_seq_one_letter_code
_entity_poly.pdbx_strand_id
1 'polypeptide(L)'
;MKKLTMIFAALAMTVAMQAQTKFHDVEANEAQGKVKSISMSVMGMPRNTEFTEDGKMKQEGMTDAKYDENGYIQEATMSIMGQTATIKFAWENGKLISQTIDAAGQQIKTTLVYDEKGLVKAQKMNMMGQDVETPFTDYKFDDKGNWISRKTNMMGQDMEMTRTITYYE
;
A
#
# COMPACT_ATOMS: atom_id res chain seq x y z
N MET A 1 21.33 9.46 -5.75
CA MET A 1 20.10 9.61 -6.56
C MET A 1 19.37 8.29 -6.77
N LYS A 2 19.88 7.32 -7.55
CA LYS A 2 19.18 6.02 -7.79
C LYS A 2 18.68 5.27 -6.55
N LYS A 3 19.45 5.23 -5.45
CA LYS A 3 19.04 4.57 -4.20
C LYS A 3 17.84 5.27 -3.53
N LEU A 4 17.84 6.61 -3.48
CA LEU A 4 16.76 7.39 -2.88
C LEU A 4 15.45 7.21 -3.68
N THR A 5 15.56 7.23 -5.01
CA THR A 5 14.42 7.01 -5.91
C THR A 5 13.85 5.58 -5.81
N MET A 6 14.71 4.56 -5.65
CA MET A 6 14.27 3.18 -5.38
C MET A 6 13.59 3.04 -4.01
N ILE A 7 14.07 3.74 -2.99
CA ILE A 7 13.45 3.75 -1.66
C ILE A 7 12.05 4.38 -1.72
N PHE A 8 11.90 5.51 -2.44
CA PHE A 8 10.59 6.11 -2.64
C PHE A 8 9.64 5.25 -3.49
N ALA A 9 10.15 4.54 -4.51
CA ALA A 9 9.36 3.56 -5.27
C ALA A 9 8.94 2.35 -4.40
N ALA A 10 9.79 1.90 -3.47
CA ALA A 10 9.47 0.84 -2.51
C ALA A 10 8.32 1.23 -1.56
N LEU A 11 8.29 2.50 -1.14
CA LEU A 11 7.29 3.06 -0.24
C LEU A 11 5.94 3.32 -0.94
N ALA A 12 5.99 3.52 -2.26
CA ALA A 12 4.83 3.78 -3.12
C ALA A 12 4.04 2.52 -3.49
N MET A 13 4.45 1.33 -3.05
CA MET A 13 3.67 0.10 -3.21
C MET A 13 2.58 0.02 -2.14
N THR A 14 1.37 0.48 -2.47
CA THR A 14 0.14 0.19 -1.71
C THR A 14 -0.81 -0.72 -2.49
N VAL A 15 -1.81 -1.15 -1.78
CA VAL A 15 -2.43 -2.44 -1.92
C VAL A 15 -3.94 -2.15 -1.77
N ALA A 16 -4.83 -2.52 -2.72
CA ALA A 16 -6.28 -2.34 -2.50
C ALA A 16 -7.29 -3.45 -2.91
N MET A 17 -8.42 -3.58 -2.19
CA MET A 17 -9.69 -4.23 -2.62
C MET A 17 -10.90 -4.06 -1.66
N GLN A 18 -12.12 -4.39 -2.12
CA GLN A 18 -13.49 -3.88 -1.81
C GLN A 18 -14.14 -4.10 -0.39
N ALA A 19 -14.65 -3.01 0.19
CA ALA A 19 -15.81 -2.77 1.09
C ALA A 19 -16.17 -3.70 2.28
N GLN A 20 -15.59 -3.40 3.45
CA GLN A 20 -16.07 -3.65 4.81
C GLN A 20 -16.17 -2.31 5.57
N THR A 21 -17.34 -2.02 6.15
CA THR A 21 -17.73 -0.72 6.74
C THR A 21 -16.97 -0.27 8.01
N LYS A 22 -15.92 -0.98 8.43
CA LYS A 22 -15.13 -0.65 9.64
C LYS A 22 -13.61 -0.76 9.45
N PHE A 23 -13.11 -1.33 8.35
CA PHE A 23 -11.69 -1.68 8.19
C PHE A 23 -11.07 -1.03 6.95
N HIS A 24 -11.41 0.23 6.68
CA HIS A 24 -11.04 0.91 5.45
C HIS A 24 -9.51 1.01 5.24
N ASP A 25 -8.72 1.15 6.29
CA ASP A 25 -7.27 1.16 6.10
C ASP A 25 -6.67 -0.25 5.90
N VAL A 26 -7.37 -1.30 6.35
CA VAL A 26 -7.02 -2.68 6.01
C VAL A 26 -7.23 -2.91 4.51
N GLU A 27 -8.25 -2.28 3.93
CA GLU A 27 -8.49 -2.27 2.47
C GLU A 27 -7.41 -1.50 1.73
N ALA A 28 -6.89 -0.39 2.29
CA ALA A 28 -5.69 0.29 1.81
C ALA A 28 -4.44 -0.60 1.84
N ASN A 29 -4.58 -1.80 2.42
CA ASN A 29 -3.59 -2.84 2.51
C ASN A 29 -3.90 -4.15 1.74
N GLU A 30 -4.82 -4.22 0.76
CA GLU A 30 -5.28 -5.50 0.10
C GLU A 30 -5.61 -6.60 1.10
N ALA A 31 -6.15 -6.24 2.26
CA ALA A 31 -6.56 -7.23 3.23
C ALA A 31 -8.01 -7.03 3.64
N GLN A 32 -8.61 -8.10 4.14
CA GLN A 32 -9.99 -8.17 4.58
C GLN A 32 -10.10 -8.93 5.90
N GLY A 33 -11.16 -8.62 6.63
CA GLY A 33 -11.42 -9.18 7.95
C GLY A 33 -10.74 -8.39 9.06
N LYS A 34 -10.81 -8.93 10.28
CA LYS A 34 -10.26 -8.30 11.48
C LYS A 34 -8.74 -8.43 11.52
N VAL A 35 -8.05 -7.78 10.62
CA VAL A 35 -6.57 -7.80 10.56
C VAL A 35 -6.04 -6.99 11.73
N LYS A 36 -5.10 -7.57 12.47
CA LYS A 36 -4.35 -6.92 13.56
C LYS A 36 -3.04 -6.33 13.05
N SER A 37 -2.33 -7.05 12.19
CA SER A 37 -1.10 -6.55 11.59
C SER A 37 -0.76 -7.23 10.27
N ILE A 38 -0.01 -6.52 9.44
CA ILE A 38 0.59 -7.02 8.21
C ILE A 38 2.09 -6.70 8.29
N SER A 39 2.92 -7.72 8.18
CA SER A 39 4.37 -7.58 8.02
C SER A 39 4.73 -7.98 6.60
N MET A 40 5.19 -7.03 5.80
CA MET A 40 5.54 -7.23 4.39
C MET A 40 7.04 -7.05 4.18
N SER A 41 7.66 -7.90 3.36
CA SER A 41 9.04 -7.66 2.92
C SER A 41 9.04 -7.13 1.50
N VAL A 42 9.60 -5.93 1.32
CA VAL A 42 9.74 -5.29 0.01
C VAL A 42 11.22 -5.02 -0.22
N MET A 43 11.82 -5.71 -1.20
CA MET A 43 13.27 -5.60 -1.48
C MET A 43 14.15 -5.80 -0.23
N GLY A 44 13.75 -6.72 0.67
CA GLY A 44 14.46 -7.01 1.92
C GLY A 44 14.25 -5.97 3.02
N MET A 45 13.46 -4.92 2.79
CA MET A 45 13.06 -3.96 3.81
C MET A 45 11.71 -4.39 4.40
N PRO A 46 11.65 -4.75 5.69
CA PRO A 46 10.40 -5.08 6.34
C PRO A 46 9.57 -3.80 6.53
N ARG A 47 8.27 -3.90 6.23
CA ARG A 47 7.26 -2.89 6.53
C ARG A 47 6.22 -3.53 7.42
N ASN A 48 6.10 -3.02 8.64
CA ASN A 48 5.12 -3.48 9.60
C ASN A 48 4.01 -2.44 9.71
N THR A 49 2.80 -2.88 9.40
CA THR A 49 1.58 -2.09 9.54
C THR A 49 0.73 -2.77 10.60
N GLU A 50 0.37 -2.03 11.64
CA GLU A 50 -0.60 -2.45 12.65
C GLU A 50 -1.94 -1.79 12.36
N PHE A 51 -3.02 -2.43 12.79
CA PHE A 51 -4.35 -1.87 12.70
C PHE A 51 -4.98 -1.92 14.09
N THR A 52 -5.71 -0.87 14.45
CA THR A 52 -6.54 -0.89 15.65
C THR A 52 -7.79 -1.76 15.42
N GLU A 53 -8.51 -2.10 16.48
CA GLU A 53 -9.76 -2.88 16.36
C GLU A 53 -10.86 -2.13 15.59
N ASP A 54 -10.82 -0.79 15.57
CA ASP A 54 -11.64 0.06 14.71
C ASP A 54 -11.06 0.28 13.30
N GLY A 55 -10.03 -0.49 12.93
CA GLY A 55 -9.54 -0.60 11.56
C GLY A 55 -8.63 0.52 11.07
N LYS A 56 -8.14 1.40 11.96
CA LYS A 56 -7.22 2.48 11.61
C LYS A 56 -5.79 1.99 11.57
N MET A 57 -5.06 2.44 10.56
CA MET A 57 -3.66 2.11 10.36
C MET A 57 -2.77 2.79 11.40
N LYS A 58 -1.77 2.03 11.85
CA LYS A 58 -0.62 2.50 12.61
C LYS A 58 0.63 1.94 11.95
N GLN A 59 1.58 2.82 11.68
CA GLN A 59 2.86 2.44 11.13
C GLN A 59 3.94 3.29 11.78
N GLU A 60 5.13 2.71 12.01
CA GLU A 60 6.28 3.47 12.49
C GLU A 60 6.57 4.64 11.53
N GLY A 61 6.78 5.83 12.11
CA GLY A 61 7.01 7.06 11.36
C GLY A 61 5.74 7.71 10.82
N MET A 62 4.55 7.11 10.98
CA MET A 62 3.29 7.72 10.56
C MET A 62 2.72 8.67 11.61
N THR A 63 2.40 9.90 11.24
CA THR A 63 1.73 10.90 12.08
C THR A 63 0.64 11.63 11.30
N ASP A 64 -0.18 12.43 12.00
CA ASP A 64 -1.15 13.36 11.41
C ASP A 64 -2.12 12.74 10.41
N ALA A 65 -2.52 11.47 10.64
CA ALA A 65 -3.48 10.78 9.79
C ALA A 65 -4.85 11.49 9.85
N LYS A 66 -5.36 11.86 8.67
CA LYS A 66 -6.65 12.53 8.46
C LYS A 66 -7.58 11.57 7.73
N TYR A 67 -8.83 11.55 8.17
CA TYR A 67 -9.86 10.64 7.66
C TYR A 67 -11.07 11.45 7.18
N ASP A 68 -11.81 10.90 6.22
CA ASP A 68 -13.12 11.44 5.85
C ASP A 68 -14.22 10.99 6.83
N GLU A 69 -15.45 11.46 6.61
CA GLU A 69 -16.61 11.13 7.46
C GLU A 69 -16.97 9.64 7.44
N ASN A 70 -16.55 8.91 6.40
CA ASN A 70 -16.77 7.48 6.26
C ASN A 70 -15.61 6.64 6.84
N GLY A 71 -14.56 7.29 7.37
CA GLY A 71 -13.42 6.63 7.99
C GLY A 71 -12.33 6.18 7.03
N TYR A 72 -12.34 6.61 5.76
CA TYR A 72 -11.22 6.36 4.84
C TYR A 72 -10.09 7.36 5.11
N ILE A 73 -8.87 6.87 5.28
CA ILE A 73 -7.69 7.72 5.35
C ILE A 73 -7.55 8.54 4.07
N GLN A 74 -7.39 9.86 4.20
CA GLN A 74 -7.24 10.81 3.09
C GLN A 74 -5.81 11.31 2.98
N GLU A 75 -5.15 11.49 4.12
CA GLU A 75 -3.80 12.03 4.19
C GLU A 75 -3.10 11.51 5.45
N ALA A 76 -1.79 11.31 5.37
CA ALA A 76 -0.93 11.09 6.53
C ALA A 76 0.47 11.66 6.29
N THR A 77 1.17 11.97 7.38
CA THR A 77 2.59 12.30 7.36
C THR A 77 3.40 11.04 7.62
N MET A 78 4.48 10.83 6.86
CA MET A 78 5.41 9.73 7.04
C MET A 78 6.84 10.23 7.20
N SER A 79 7.53 9.81 8.25
CA SER A 79 8.98 9.97 8.40
C SER A 79 9.69 8.81 7.70
N ILE A 80 10.38 9.11 6.62
CA ILE A 80 11.13 8.17 5.80
C ILE A 80 12.60 8.60 5.84
N MET A 81 13.45 7.81 6.49
CA MET A 81 14.90 8.08 6.59
C MET A 81 15.24 9.50 7.09
N GLY A 82 14.45 10.02 8.04
CA GLY A 82 14.63 11.37 8.60
C GLY A 82 14.11 12.50 7.72
N GLN A 83 13.45 12.18 6.60
CA GLN A 83 12.69 13.13 5.80
C GLN A 83 11.20 12.96 6.01
N THR A 84 10.48 14.07 6.10
CA THR A 84 9.03 14.07 6.15
C THR A 84 8.45 14.01 4.75
N ALA A 85 7.50 13.10 4.54
CA ALA A 85 6.70 13.00 3.33
C ALA A 85 5.21 13.11 3.69
N THR A 86 4.43 13.79 2.85
CA THR A 86 2.97 13.75 2.92
C THR A 86 2.46 12.69 1.96
N ILE A 87 1.66 11.76 2.45
CA ILE A 87 0.97 10.76 1.63
C ILE A 87 -0.50 11.15 1.55
N LYS A 88 -1.03 11.24 0.34
CA LYS A 88 -2.46 11.46 0.06
C LYS A 88 -3.05 10.23 -0.58
N PHE A 89 -4.26 9.87 -0.17
CA PHE A 89 -4.98 8.69 -0.62
C PHE A 89 -6.24 9.13 -1.37
N ALA A 90 -6.53 8.47 -2.48
CA ALA A 90 -7.73 8.71 -3.26
C ALA A 90 -8.54 7.42 -3.40
N TRP A 91 -9.82 7.52 -3.08
CA TRP A 91 -10.74 6.39 -3.00
C TRP A 91 -11.88 6.54 -4.00
N GLU A 92 -12.33 5.41 -4.53
CA GLU A 92 -13.51 5.33 -5.37
C GLU A 92 -14.25 4.03 -5.06
N ASN A 93 -15.55 4.11 -4.76
CA ASN A 93 -16.41 2.95 -4.46
C ASN A 93 -15.81 1.98 -3.40
N GLY A 94 -15.19 2.53 -2.35
CA GLY A 94 -14.55 1.77 -1.28
C GLY A 94 -13.25 1.05 -1.70
N LYS A 95 -12.58 1.55 -2.74
CA LYS A 95 -11.30 1.04 -3.25
C LYS A 95 -10.30 2.19 -3.36
N LEU A 96 -9.07 1.98 -2.88
CA LEU A 96 -8.00 2.96 -3.04
C LEU A 96 -7.52 3.00 -4.49
N ILE A 97 -7.97 3.97 -5.28
CA ILE A 97 -7.60 4.07 -6.70
C ILE A 97 -6.20 4.65 -6.92
N SER A 98 -5.72 5.48 -6.01
CA SER A 98 -4.35 6.01 -6.09
C SER A 98 -3.84 6.53 -4.76
N GLN A 99 -2.52 6.65 -4.67
CA GLN A 99 -1.85 7.40 -3.63
C GLN A 99 -0.81 8.34 -4.24
N THR A 100 -0.52 9.42 -3.54
CA THR A 100 0.49 10.39 -3.93
C THR A 100 1.41 10.66 -2.75
N ILE A 101 2.71 10.43 -2.94
CA ILE A 101 3.75 10.75 -1.96
C ILE A 101 4.41 12.04 -2.41
N ASP A 102 4.38 13.05 -1.57
CA ASP A 102 5.11 14.31 -1.72
C ASP A 102 6.26 14.34 -0.70
N ALA A 103 7.49 14.29 -1.19
CA ALA A 103 8.68 14.30 -0.36
C ALA A 103 9.77 15.18 -1.01
N ALA A 104 10.30 16.13 -0.26
CA ALA A 104 11.40 17.01 -0.70
C ALA A 104 11.17 17.69 -2.07
N GLY A 105 9.91 18.07 -2.37
CA GLY A 105 9.53 18.71 -3.63
C GLY A 105 9.42 17.75 -4.82
N GLN A 106 9.49 16.44 -4.57
CA GLN A 106 9.21 15.40 -5.55
C GLN A 106 7.86 14.76 -5.25
N GLN A 107 7.02 14.66 -6.28
CA GLN A 107 5.75 13.98 -6.21
C GLN A 107 5.83 12.65 -6.95
N ILE A 108 5.43 11.57 -6.28
CA ILE A 108 5.28 10.24 -6.87
C ILE A 108 3.83 9.83 -6.72
N LYS A 109 3.16 9.65 -7.85
CA LYS A 109 1.78 9.15 -7.88
C LYS A 109 1.78 7.68 -8.25
N THR A 110 1.09 6.86 -7.47
CA THR A 110 0.82 5.46 -7.78
C THR A 110 -0.67 5.26 -7.96
N THR A 111 -1.07 4.71 -9.10
CA THR A 111 -2.44 4.31 -9.40
C THR A 111 -2.55 2.79 -9.36
N LEU A 112 -3.60 2.29 -8.71
CA LEU A 112 -3.86 0.86 -8.60
C LEU A 112 -4.79 0.42 -9.73
N VAL A 113 -4.42 -0.66 -10.42
CA VAL A 113 -5.20 -1.24 -11.51
C VAL A 113 -5.74 -2.57 -11.04
N TYR A 114 -7.06 -2.73 -11.08
CA TYR A 114 -7.75 -3.92 -10.60
C TYR A 114 -8.15 -4.86 -11.73
N ASP A 115 -8.28 -6.15 -11.40
CA ASP A 115 -8.97 -7.13 -12.24
C ASP A 115 -10.48 -7.16 -11.94
N GLU A 116 -11.21 -8.04 -12.65
CA GLU A 116 -12.68 -8.17 -12.54
C GLU A 116 -13.14 -8.76 -11.20
N LYS A 117 -12.28 -9.56 -10.56
CA LYS A 117 -12.49 -10.05 -9.18
C LYS A 117 -12.10 -9.00 -8.16
N GLY A 118 -11.53 -7.92 -8.67
CA GLY A 118 -11.08 -6.78 -7.94
C GLY A 118 -9.60 -6.85 -7.54
N LEU A 119 -8.87 -7.96 -7.58
CA LEU A 119 -7.47 -7.95 -7.12
C LEU A 119 -6.61 -6.92 -7.86
N VAL A 120 -5.64 -6.27 -7.18
CA VAL A 120 -4.71 -5.36 -7.86
C VAL A 120 -3.89 -6.18 -8.84
N LYS A 121 -4.10 -6.02 -10.14
CA LYS A 121 -3.32 -6.72 -11.17
C LYS A 121 -2.07 -5.95 -11.60
N ALA A 122 -2.03 -4.64 -11.36
CA ALA A 122 -0.86 -3.82 -11.65
C ALA A 122 -0.85 -2.51 -10.84
N GLN A 123 0.34 -1.92 -10.72
CA GLN A 123 0.54 -0.54 -10.27
C GLN A 123 1.09 0.30 -11.41
N LYS A 124 0.57 1.51 -11.55
CA LYS A 124 1.11 2.54 -12.44
C LYS A 124 1.74 3.64 -11.62
N MET A 125 3.06 3.77 -11.68
CA MET A 125 3.82 4.77 -10.95
C MET A 125 4.30 5.85 -11.92
N ASN A 126 3.96 7.11 -11.65
CA ASN A 126 4.63 8.24 -12.27
C ASN A 126 5.84 8.62 -11.41
N MET A 127 7.03 8.31 -11.91
CA MET A 127 8.30 8.64 -11.27
C MET A 127 9.01 9.71 -12.09
N MET A 128 8.98 10.96 -11.62
CA MET A 128 9.68 12.08 -12.25
C MET A 128 9.31 12.25 -13.74
N GLY A 129 8.03 12.08 -14.08
CA GLY A 129 7.52 12.23 -15.45
C GLY A 129 7.65 10.98 -16.33
N GLN A 130 8.16 9.86 -15.79
CA GLN A 130 8.11 8.56 -16.46
C GLN A 130 7.04 7.67 -15.84
N ASP A 131 6.14 7.18 -16.68
CA ASP A 131 5.13 6.20 -16.26
C ASP A 131 5.73 4.79 -16.34
N VAL A 132 5.70 4.09 -15.21
CA VAL A 132 6.11 2.70 -15.08
C VAL A 132 4.89 1.89 -14.68
N GLU A 133 4.53 0.90 -15.48
CA GLU A 133 3.52 -0.09 -15.12
C GLU A 133 4.19 -1.36 -14.63
N THR A 134 3.78 -1.80 -13.45
CA THR A 134 4.37 -2.92 -12.72
C THR A 134 3.27 -3.96 -12.47
N PRO A 135 3.16 -5.00 -13.31
CA PRO A 135 2.12 -6.02 -13.17
C PRO A 135 2.42 -6.97 -12.01
N PHE A 136 1.36 -7.53 -11.44
CA PHE A 136 1.43 -8.57 -10.41
C PHE A 136 0.96 -9.92 -10.94
N THR A 137 1.66 -10.97 -10.55
CA THR A 137 1.43 -12.35 -11.00
C THR A 137 1.66 -13.34 -9.86
N ASP A 138 1.39 -14.63 -10.08
CA ASP A 138 1.72 -15.73 -9.15
C ASP A 138 1.18 -15.55 -7.72
N TYR A 139 -0.05 -15.06 -7.60
CA TYR A 139 -0.71 -14.85 -6.32
C TYR A 139 -0.88 -16.15 -5.52
N LYS A 140 -0.52 -16.11 -4.23
CA LYS A 140 -0.85 -17.11 -3.21
C LYS A 140 -1.67 -16.45 -2.12
N PHE A 141 -2.62 -17.17 -1.54
CA PHE A 141 -3.55 -16.66 -0.55
C PHE A 141 -3.52 -17.47 0.75
N ASP A 142 -3.88 -16.84 1.85
CA ASP A 142 -4.22 -17.52 3.10
C ASP A 142 -5.65 -18.09 3.08
N ASP A 143 -6.03 -18.71 4.20
CA ASP A 143 -7.35 -19.32 4.43
C ASP A 143 -8.51 -18.31 4.43
N LYS A 144 -8.21 -17.02 4.60
CA LYS A 144 -9.18 -15.90 4.61
C LYS A 144 -9.23 -15.18 3.26
N GLY A 145 -8.56 -15.72 2.24
CA GLY A 145 -8.55 -15.18 0.88
C GLY A 145 -7.72 -13.91 0.73
N ASN A 146 -6.84 -13.58 1.68
CA ASN A 146 -5.89 -12.49 1.54
C ASN A 146 -4.63 -13.01 0.87
N TRP A 147 -4.09 -12.28 -0.11
CA TRP A 147 -2.83 -12.72 -0.70
C TRP A 147 -1.71 -12.67 0.35
N ILE A 148 -0.75 -13.59 0.29
CA ILE A 148 0.41 -13.66 1.20
C ILE A 148 1.73 -13.72 0.42
N SER A 149 1.66 -14.03 -0.87
CA SER A 149 2.77 -13.88 -1.81
C SER A 149 2.24 -13.49 -3.19
N ARG A 150 3.01 -12.66 -3.90
CA ARG A 150 2.83 -12.36 -5.32
C ARG A 150 4.17 -12.00 -5.93
N LYS A 151 4.29 -12.14 -7.24
CA LYS A 151 5.47 -11.69 -8.00
C LYS A 151 5.21 -10.45 -8.80
N THR A 152 6.27 -9.70 -9.05
CA THR A 152 6.26 -8.57 -9.95
C THR A 152 7.59 -8.43 -10.66
N ASN A 153 7.62 -7.70 -11.78
CA ASN A 153 8.86 -7.30 -12.43
C ASN A 153 8.99 -5.78 -12.35
N MET A 154 10.00 -5.30 -11.64
CA MET A 154 10.29 -3.87 -11.54
C MET A 154 11.64 -3.61 -12.19
N MET A 155 11.67 -2.75 -13.21
CA MET A 155 12.90 -2.38 -13.93
C MET A 155 13.72 -3.58 -14.45
N GLY A 156 13.04 -4.64 -14.90
CA GLY A 156 13.69 -5.85 -15.43
C GLY A 156 14.15 -6.84 -14.35
N GLN A 157 13.85 -6.59 -13.07
CA GLN A 157 14.14 -7.50 -11.98
C GLN A 157 12.85 -8.14 -11.46
N ASP A 158 12.82 -9.48 -11.47
CA ASP A 158 11.75 -10.23 -10.83
C ASP A 158 11.89 -10.16 -9.32
N MET A 159 10.78 -9.88 -8.65
CA MET A 159 10.70 -9.75 -7.21
C MET A 159 9.51 -10.56 -6.71
N GLU A 160 9.71 -11.33 -5.64
CA GLU A 160 8.62 -11.89 -4.86
C GLU A 160 8.33 -10.98 -3.67
N MET A 161 7.09 -10.52 -3.58
CA MET A 161 6.58 -9.79 -2.43
C MET A 161 5.88 -10.79 -1.53
N THR A 162 6.32 -10.89 -0.28
CA THR A 162 5.70 -11.75 0.73
C THR A 162 5.20 -10.90 1.89
N ARG A 163 4.10 -11.36 2.49
CA ARG A 163 3.60 -10.78 3.73
C ARG A 163 3.02 -11.83 4.66
N THR A 164 3.12 -11.56 5.95
CA THR A 164 2.47 -12.30 7.02
C THR A 164 1.35 -11.43 7.57
N ILE A 165 0.16 -12.02 7.73
CA ILE A 165 -1.02 -11.34 8.28
C ILE A 165 -1.38 -11.97 9.61
N THR A 166 -1.54 -11.14 10.63
CA THR A 166 -2.07 -11.55 11.94
C THR A 166 -3.49 -11.01 12.07
N TYR A 167 -4.40 -11.82 12.59
CA TYR A 167 -5.80 -11.46 12.80
C TYR A 167 -6.10 -11.28 14.29
N TYR A 168 -7.09 -10.46 14.59
CA TYR A 168 -7.77 -10.49 15.87
C TYR A 168 -8.61 -11.76 16.00
N GLU A 169 -8.75 -12.23 17.24
CA GLU A 169 -9.65 -13.34 17.59
C GLU A 169 -11.15 -12.95 17.48
#